data_AF-A0A167T8D1-F1
#
_entry.id   AF-A0A167T8D1-F1
#
_cell.length_a   1.000
_cell.length_b   1.000
_cell.length_c   1.000
_cell.angle_alpha   90.00
_cell.angle_beta   90.00
_cell.angle_gamma   90.00
#
_symmetry.space_group_name_H-M   'P 1'
#
loop_
_entity.id
_entity.type
_entity.pdbx_description
1 polymer ?
#
loop_
_entity_poly.entity_id
_entity_poly.type
_entity_poly.pdbx_seq_one_letter_code
_entity_poly.pdbx_strand_id
1 'polypeptide(L)'
;MPNALSLRPPATFRRQGDAELAMRIKDDFKVVAVGDLIQMVPISKRNDPDIQALVALTRSGDVTFANSENVIVDHVTYRGPISHMEAPASVADDWASMGIDMVCKANNHTHDNGDPGLLENLAQLSRVGITSVGADYNLQEARMARLRATPKGTVAFVGAYAKTEDYSQLYGLPRGHPVIVTATQLQQLRAMRDALVARSHEVPNPIDVPPDVHGSVLIFGRLFQLADGAEETAEAISIQKRLEHHLNSRGTIATAINELRLKVAHSVTAEQLAQLRAIAHDEGTGDTLDAWGVRFKAAPAPGEYTYEMNRQDLREILREVRTAKQFSDFTGVTIHWHQNRFSFQKYSFDHYPPQFQVDFAHAVIDNGADFFFAHGVHTLKGVEIYKGKPIFYGVSNYIFQEQIFRSWRDDAERPPVPLEGPLLGEGEINESRWAWLSRRENLKALLVTAQYKEAVLSEVLLYPAELGIVDRPSSEFGTPKRPTLEVAQEILEDVVEYSKPFGTKITIENGVGKIVLLN
;
A
#
# COMPACT_ATOMS: atom_id res chain seq x y z
N MET A 1 26.57 -25.86 -31.57
CA MET A 1 26.03 -24.97 -32.62
C MET A 1 25.06 -24.01 -31.97
N PRO A 2 25.27 -22.69 -31.98
CA PRO A 2 24.24 -21.75 -31.56
C PRO A 2 23.35 -21.44 -32.77
N ASN A 3 22.12 -21.94 -32.75
CA ASN A 3 21.05 -21.43 -33.60
C ASN A 3 20.74 -20.00 -33.14
N ALA A 4 21.48 -19.03 -33.68
CA ALA A 4 21.04 -17.66 -33.73
C ALA A 4 19.84 -17.60 -34.69
N LEU A 5 18.64 -17.85 -34.15
CA LEU A 5 17.41 -17.43 -34.80
C LEU A 5 17.47 -15.90 -34.89
N SER A 6 17.93 -15.40 -36.03
CA SER A 6 17.80 -14.00 -36.40
C SER A 6 16.31 -13.70 -36.50
N LEU A 7 15.69 -13.30 -35.40
CA LEU A 7 14.36 -12.72 -35.42
C LEU A 7 14.48 -11.43 -36.23
N ARG A 8 14.07 -11.47 -37.51
CA ARG A 8 13.92 -10.24 -38.30
C ARG A 8 12.99 -9.32 -37.51
N PRO A 9 13.37 -8.06 -37.26
CA PRO A 9 12.44 -7.11 -36.66
C PRO A 9 11.18 -7.04 -37.54
N PRO A 10 9.98 -7.03 -36.95
CA PRO A 10 8.73 -7.03 -37.71
C PRO A 10 8.71 -5.82 -38.66
N ALA A 11 8.31 -6.04 -39.91
CA ALA A 11 8.36 -5.05 -40.98
C ALA A 11 7.52 -3.78 -40.70
N THR A 12 6.55 -3.88 -39.78
CA THR A 12 5.71 -2.79 -39.29
C THR A 12 5.29 -3.12 -37.86
N PHE A 13 5.35 -2.15 -36.93
CA PHE A 13 4.64 -2.28 -35.66
C PHE A 13 3.14 -2.54 -35.95
N ARG A 14 2.53 -3.48 -35.22
CA ARG A 14 1.15 -3.91 -35.45
C ARG A 14 0.18 -2.78 -35.09
N ARG A 15 -0.41 -2.15 -36.11
CA ARG A 15 -1.45 -1.09 -36.05
C ARG A 15 -0.97 0.23 -35.40
N GLN A 16 -1.56 1.34 -35.88
CA GLN A 16 -1.29 2.70 -35.39
C GLN A 16 -1.49 2.75 -33.87
N GLY A 17 -0.54 3.34 -33.14
CA GLY A 17 -0.44 3.26 -31.68
C GLY A 17 -1.76 3.48 -30.95
N ASP A 18 -2.55 4.48 -31.33
CA ASP A 18 -3.80 4.81 -30.64
C ASP A 18 -4.88 3.71 -30.76
N ALA A 19 -4.92 2.97 -31.88
CA ALA A 19 -5.87 1.88 -32.07
C ALA A 19 -5.52 0.63 -31.25
N GLU A 20 -4.23 0.44 -30.92
CA GLU A 20 -3.76 -0.64 -30.04
C GLU A 20 -4.09 -0.35 -28.57
N LEU A 21 -4.14 0.92 -28.19
CA LEU A 21 -4.41 1.36 -26.80
C LEU A 21 -5.89 1.54 -26.48
N ALA A 22 -6.76 1.51 -27.49
CA ALA A 22 -8.19 1.51 -27.26
C ALA A 22 -8.64 0.23 -26.54
N MET A 23 -9.57 0.37 -25.59
CA MET A 23 -10.34 -0.77 -25.06
C MET A 23 -11.10 -1.45 -26.22
N ARG A 24 -11.18 -2.78 -26.20
CA ARG A 24 -11.75 -3.57 -27.31
C ARG A 24 -13.10 -4.20 -26.99
N ILE A 25 -13.50 -4.25 -25.72
CA ILE A 25 -14.83 -4.72 -25.32
C ILE A 25 -15.88 -3.69 -25.75
N LYS A 26 -16.80 -4.10 -26.63
CA LYS A 26 -17.86 -3.22 -27.17
C LYS A 26 -19.20 -3.35 -26.43
N ASP A 27 -19.44 -4.48 -25.80
CA ASP A 27 -20.59 -4.68 -24.92
C ASP A 27 -20.48 -3.76 -23.68
N ASP A 28 -21.62 -3.51 -23.02
CA ASP A 28 -21.65 -2.85 -21.73
C ASP A 28 -20.76 -3.64 -20.74
N PHE A 29 -19.71 -3.03 -20.20
CA PHE A 29 -18.72 -3.71 -19.37
C PHE A 29 -18.53 -2.98 -18.04
N LYS A 30 -18.69 -3.69 -16.91
CA LYS A 30 -18.57 -3.11 -15.56
C LYS A 30 -17.39 -3.71 -14.81
N VAL A 31 -16.52 -2.83 -14.32
CA VAL A 31 -15.45 -3.19 -13.40
C VAL A 31 -15.83 -2.79 -11.99
N VAL A 32 -15.54 -3.65 -11.03
CA VAL A 32 -15.57 -3.32 -9.60
C VAL A 32 -14.15 -3.40 -9.05
N ALA A 33 -13.76 -2.46 -8.19
CA ALA A 33 -12.56 -2.60 -7.39
C ALA A 33 -12.85 -2.28 -5.92
N VAL A 34 -12.19 -3.04 -5.04
CA VAL A 34 -12.22 -2.84 -3.59
C VAL A 34 -10.80 -2.77 -3.05
N GLY A 35 -10.68 -2.20 -1.85
CA GLY A 35 -9.42 -2.02 -1.16
C GLY A 35 -8.80 -3.29 -0.58
N ASP A 36 -7.97 -3.09 0.44
CA ASP A 36 -7.22 -4.18 1.09
C ASP A 36 -8.18 -5.20 1.73
N LEU A 37 -7.97 -6.47 1.41
CA LEU A 37 -8.63 -7.61 2.04
C LEU A 37 -7.72 -8.13 3.16
N ILE A 38 -8.01 -7.64 4.38
CA ILE A 38 -7.40 -8.07 5.63
C ILE A 38 -8.49 -8.74 6.46
N GLN A 39 -8.76 -10.00 6.14
CA GLN A 39 -9.84 -10.82 6.63
C GLN A 39 -9.32 -12.10 7.30
N MET A 40 -9.81 -12.37 8.50
CA MET A 40 -9.50 -13.57 9.28
C MET A 40 -10.69 -14.53 9.38
N VAL A 41 -11.92 -14.01 9.27
CA VAL A 41 -13.16 -14.78 9.40
C VAL A 41 -14.11 -14.47 8.25
N PRO A 42 -14.69 -15.50 7.58
CA PRO A 42 -15.70 -15.34 6.54
C PRO A 42 -16.90 -14.46 6.94
N ILE A 43 -17.34 -13.58 6.03
CA ILE A 43 -18.46 -12.65 6.23
C ILE A 43 -19.51 -12.73 5.12
N SER A 44 -19.20 -13.25 3.92
CA SER A 44 -20.07 -13.14 2.74
C SER A 44 -21.44 -13.82 2.89
N LYS A 45 -21.55 -14.79 3.81
CA LYS A 45 -22.77 -15.55 4.09
C LYS A 45 -23.55 -15.05 5.31
N ARG A 46 -23.11 -13.97 5.96
CA ARG A 46 -23.84 -13.37 7.09
C ARG A 46 -25.18 -12.82 6.58
N ASN A 47 -26.27 -13.13 7.30
CA ASN A 47 -27.61 -12.63 6.98
C ASN A 47 -27.81 -11.19 7.51
N ASP A 48 -26.87 -10.31 7.17
CA ASP A 48 -26.91 -8.89 7.48
C ASP A 48 -27.18 -8.10 6.19
N PRO A 49 -28.23 -7.27 6.13
CA PRO A 49 -28.63 -6.60 4.91
C PRO A 49 -27.58 -5.61 4.38
N ASP A 50 -26.78 -5.01 5.25
CA ASP A 50 -25.76 -4.04 4.86
C ASP A 50 -24.53 -4.75 4.30
N ILE A 51 -24.15 -5.89 4.87
CA ILE A 51 -23.12 -6.77 4.29
C ILE A 51 -23.59 -7.32 2.93
N GLN A 52 -24.83 -7.83 2.86
CA GLN A 52 -25.35 -8.42 1.61
C GLN A 52 -25.50 -7.38 0.49
N ALA A 53 -25.80 -6.12 0.82
CA ALA A 53 -25.82 -5.04 -0.17
C ALA A 53 -24.45 -4.81 -0.80
N LEU A 54 -23.37 -4.79 0.00
CA LEU A 54 -22.01 -4.66 -0.49
C LEU A 54 -21.56 -5.88 -1.29
N VAL A 55 -21.90 -7.09 -0.84
CA VAL A 55 -21.63 -8.34 -1.59
C VAL A 55 -22.38 -8.37 -2.93
N ALA A 56 -23.61 -7.85 -2.99
CA ALA A 56 -24.33 -7.74 -4.25
C ALA A 56 -23.66 -6.75 -5.22
N LEU A 57 -23.09 -5.65 -4.69
CA LEU A 57 -22.31 -4.70 -5.49
C LEU A 57 -21.02 -5.33 -6.02
N THR A 58 -20.26 -6.07 -5.19
CA THR A 58 -19.04 -6.77 -5.67
C THR A 58 -19.36 -7.78 -6.76
N ARG A 59 -20.44 -8.57 -6.60
CA ARG A 59 -20.90 -9.53 -7.62
C ARG A 59 -21.46 -8.89 -8.89
N SER A 60 -21.71 -7.58 -8.91
CA SER A 60 -22.31 -6.91 -10.06
C SER A 60 -21.33 -6.61 -11.20
N GLY A 61 -20.02 -6.76 -10.96
CA GLY A 61 -18.99 -6.56 -11.97
C GLY A 61 -18.92 -7.72 -12.98
N ASP A 62 -18.51 -7.40 -14.20
CA ASP A 62 -18.02 -8.40 -15.16
C ASP A 62 -16.61 -8.90 -14.77
N VAL A 63 -15.89 -8.09 -14.00
CA VAL A 63 -14.67 -8.45 -13.29
C VAL A 63 -14.52 -7.62 -12.02
N THR A 64 -14.04 -8.24 -10.95
CA THR A 64 -13.74 -7.58 -9.67
C THR A 64 -12.26 -7.69 -9.28
N PHE A 65 -11.65 -6.54 -8.96
CA PHE A 65 -10.28 -6.43 -8.49
C PHE A 65 -10.20 -6.14 -6.99
N ALA A 66 -9.17 -6.67 -6.33
CA ALA A 66 -8.86 -6.36 -4.93
C ALA A 66 -7.37 -6.52 -4.62
N ASN A 67 -6.98 -6.25 -3.37
CA ASN A 67 -5.66 -6.63 -2.84
C ASN A 67 -5.79 -7.74 -1.79
N SER A 68 -5.00 -8.81 -1.97
CA SER A 68 -4.82 -9.88 -1.00
C SER A 68 -3.63 -9.57 -0.10
N GLU A 69 -3.86 -8.83 0.98
CA GLU A 69 -2.79 -8.49 1.92
C GLU A 69 -2.46 -9.64 2.86
N ASN A 70 -3.48 -10.39 3.31
CA ASN A 70 -3.25 -11.61 4.08
C ASN A 70 -2.43 -12.65 3.32
N VAL A 71 -1.86 -13.57 4.09
CA VAL A 71 -1.36 -14.86 3.59
C VAL A 71 -2.39 -15.92 3.94
N ILE A 72 -3.13 -16.40 2.94
CA ILE A 72 -4.10 -17.49 3.13
C ILE A 72 -3.38 -18.82 3.10
N VAL A 73 -3.57 -19.65 4.12
CA VAL A 73 -3.03 -21.00 4.17
C VAL A 73 -4.08 -22.02 4.62
N ASP A 74 -3.94 -23.28 4.21
CA ASP A 74 -4.72 -24.35 4.81
C ASP A 74 -4.11 -24.75 6.17
N HIS A 75 -4.68 -24.27 7.28
CA HIS A 75 -4.23 -24.61 8.63
C HIS A 75 -4.22 -26.13 8.92
N VAL A 76 -4.94 -26.96 8.16
CA VAL A 76 -4.90 -28.42 8.34
C VAL A 76 -3.58 -29.00 7.85
N THR A 77 -3.06 -28.53 6.71
CA THR A 77 -1.94 -29.15 6.00
C THR A 77 -0.66 -28.30 6.00
N TYR A 78 -0.78 -26.98 6.10
CA TYR A 78 0.34 -26.05 6.11
C TYR A 78 1.18 -26.20 7.39
N ARG A 79 2.50 -26.27 7.22
CA ARG A 79 3.48 -26.46 8.31
C ARG A 79 4.68 -25.50 8.19
N GLY A 80 4.57 -24.45 7.39
CA GLY A 80 5.63 -23.44 7.25
C GLY A 80 5.63 -22.42 8.40
N PRO A 81 6.44 -21.36 8.27
CA PRO A 81 6.46 -20.25 9.23
C PRO A 81 5.07 -19.63 9.41
N ILE A 82 4.78 -19.15 10.63
CA ILE A 82 3.50 -18.53 11.01
C ILE A 82 3.65 -17.00 10.98
N SER A 83 2.59 -16.29 10.61
CA SER A 83 2.49 -14.83 10.73
C SER A 83 1.18 -14.40 11.38
N HIS A 84 1.17 -13.21 11.96
CA HIS A 84 -0.03 -12.50 12.40
C HIS A 84 -1.02 -12.19 11.26
N MET A 85 -0.55 -12.10 10.02
CA MET A 85 -1.37 -11.86 8.81
C MET A 85 -1.86 -13.15 8.14
N GLU A 86 -1.64 -14.30 8.76
CA GLU A 86 -2.10 -15.61 8.29
C GLU A 86 -3.62 -15.76 8.46
N ALA A 87 -4.31 -16.15 7.39
CA ALA A 87 -5.75 -16.40 7.36
C ALA A 87 -6.06 -17.83 6.89
N PRO A 88 -7.15 -18.46 7.38
CA PRO A 88 -7.50 -19.83 6.97
C PRO A 88 -7.98 -19.87 5.50
N ALA A 89 -7.80 -21.01 4.85
CA ALA A 89 -8.27 -21.29 3.47
C ALA A 89 -9.74 -20.94 3.20
N SER A 90 -10.60 -20.97 4.24
CA SER A 90 -12.01 -20.55 4.14
C SER A 90 -12.21 -19.07 3.81
N VAL A 91 -11.20 -18.21 4.02
CA VAL A 91 -11.22 -16.81 3.59
C VAL A 91 -11.14 -16.71 2.06
N ALA A 92 -10.37 -17.57 1.38
CA ALA A 92 -10.36 -17.62 -0.08
C ALA A 92 -11.75 -18.05 -0.62
N ASP A 93 -12.39 -19.02 0.04
CA ASP A 93 -13.76 -19.44 -0.31
C ASP A 93 -14.78 -18.30 -0.12
N ASP A 94 -14.57 -17.47 0.89
CA ASP A 94 -15.40 -16.29 1.16
C ASP A 94 -15.20 -15.20 0.11
N TRP A 95 -13.97 -14.90 -0.28
CA TRP A 95 -13.68 -13.94 -1.36
C TRP A 95 -14.26 -14.38 -2.71
N ALA A 96 -14.13 -15.66 -3.05
CA ALA A 96 -14.76 -16.21 -4.24
C ALA A 96 -16.29 -16.12 -4.14
N SER A 97 -16.86 -16.37 -2.96
CA SER A 97 -18.29 -16.16 -2.72
C SER A 97 -18.69 -14.69 -2.88
N MET A 98 -17.86 -13.72 -2.53
CA MET A 98 -18.13 -12.28 -2.77
C MET A 98 -18.05 -11.88 -4.25
N GLY A 99 -17.53 -12.73 -5.13
CA GLY A 99 -17.31 -12.38 -6.54
C GLY A 99 -16.00 -11.63 -6.77
N ILE A 100 -14.98 -11.82 -5.93
CA ILE A 100 -13.62 -11.35 -6.23
C ILE A 100 -13.04 -12.25 -7.32
N ASP A 101 -12.57 -11.66 -8.42
CA ASP A 101 -12.05 -12.42 -9.57
C ASP A 101 -10.53 -12.43 -9.63
N MET A 102 -9.90 -11.29 -9.36
CA MET A 102 -8.46 -11.13 -9.44
C MET A 102 -7.92 -10.26 -8.29
N VAL A 103 -6.76 -10.64 -7.74
CA VAL A 103 -6.17 -9.96 -6.58
C VAL A 103 -4.70 -9.61 -6.80
N CYS A 104 -4.27 -8.47 -6.28
CA CYS A 104 -2.85 -8.20 -6.11
C CYS A 104 -2.31 -8.98 -4.92
N LYS A 105 -1.15 -9.63 -5.08
CA LYS A 105 -0.36 -10.18 -3.97
C LYS A 105 1.01 -9.52 -3.84
N ALA A 106 1.29 -8.45 -4.60
CA ALA A 106 2.45 -7.59 -4.38
C ALA A 106 2.16 -6.59 -3.25
N ASN A 107 2.62 -6.89 -2.04
CA ASN A 107 2.49 -6.00 -0.88
C ASN A 107 3.57 -6.31 0.18
N ASN A 108 3.60 -5.56 1.28
CA ASN A 108 4.59 -5.77 2.34
C ASN A 108 4.39 -7.08 3.12
N HIS A 109 3.19 -7.67 3.09
CA HIS A 109 2.86 -8.91 3.80
C HIS A 109 2.96 -10.16 2.91
N THR A 110 3.49 -10.05 1.68
CA THR A 110 3.61 -11.18 0.75
C THR A 110 4.45 -12.32 1.30
N HIS A 111 5.54 -12.02 2.01
CA HIS A 111 6.51 -13.01 2.52
C HIS A 111 6.47 -13.16 4.04
N ASP A 112 5.36 -12.80 4.67
CA ASP A 112 5.22 -12.87 6.12
C ASP A 112 5.34 -14.29 6.68
N ASN A 113 4.89 -15.29 5.91
CA ASN A 113 5.03 -16.72 6.19
C ASN A 113 6.19 -17.36 5.38
N GLY A 114 7.10 -16.55 4.82
CA GLY A 114 8.16 -17.00 3.91
C GLY A 114 7.65 -17.56 2.57
N ASP A 115 8.56 -18.14 1.78
CA ASP A 115 8.23 -18.76 0.48
C ASP A 115 7.13 -19.84 0.58
N PRO A 116 7.15 -20.77 1.56
CA PRO A 116 6.09 -21.78 1.68
C PRO A 116 4.70 -21.16 1.82
N GLY A 117 4.59 -20.07 2.59
CA GLY A 117 3.32 -19.38 2.78
C GLY A 117 2.83 -18.64 1.54
N LEU A 118 3.73 -18.03 0.76
CA LEU A 118 3.35 -17.44 -0.53
C LEU A 118 2.84 -18.52 -1.50
N LEU A 119 3.56 -19.63 -1.65
CA LEU A 119 3.17 -20.69 -2.57
C LEU A 119 1.84 -21.34 -2.17
N GLU A 120 1.64 -21.57 -0.87
CA GLU A 120 0.36 -22.02 -0.32
C GLU A 120 -0.76 -21.01 -0.60
N ASN A 121 -0.50 -19.71 -0.43
CA ASN A 121 -1.47 -18.67 -0.73
C ASN A 121 -1.88 -18.65 -2.21
N LEU A 122 -0.91 -18.73 -3.12
CA LEU A 122 -1.19 -18.84 -4.56
C LEU A 122 -2.02 -20.08 -4.89
N ALA A 123 -1.73 -21.22 -4.24
CA ALA A 123 -2.50 -22.45 -4.41
C ALA A 123 -3.94 -22.31 -3.89
N GLN A 124 -4.15 -21.70 -2.71
CA GLN A 124 -5.47 -21.47 -2.14
C GLN A 124 -6.32 -20.50 -2.95
N LEU A 125 -5.73 -19.45 -3.52
CA LEU A 125 -6.42 -18.53 -4.44
C LEU A 125 -6.79 -19.23 -5.75
N SER A 126 -5.85 -19.97 -6.35
CA SER A 126 -6.11 -20.73 -7.57
C SER A 126 -7.19 -21.80 -7.37
N ARG A 127 -7.23 -22.44 -6.21
CA ARG A 127 -8.24 -23.47 -5.86
C ARG A 127 -9.67 -22.96 -6.00
N VAL A 128 -9.90 -21.69 -5.66
CA VAL A 128 -11.22 -21.05 -5.71
C VAL A 128 -11.46 -20.22 -6.98
N GLY A 129 -10.52 -20.25 -7.94
CA GLY A 129 -10.64 -19.56 -9.21
C GLY A 129 -10.31 -18.06 -9.17
N ILE A 130 -9.64 -17.58 -8.11
CA ILE A 130 -9.14 -16.21 -8.00
C ILE A 130 -7.75 -16.13 -8.64
N THR A 131 -7.58 -15.20 -9.58
CA THR A 131 -6.28 -14.99 -10.24
C THR A 131 -5.43 -13.99 -9.46
N SER A 132 -4.23 -14.37 -9.03
CA SER A 132 -3.30 -13.47 -8.34
C SER A 132 -2.26 -12.84 -9.29
N VAL A 133 -1.84 -11.61 -9.01
CA VAL A 133 -0.78 -10.89 -9.75
C VAL A 133 0.26 -10.32 -8.80
N GLY A 134 1.46 -10.04 -9.30
CA GLY A 134 2.46 -9.24 -8.60
C GLY A 134 3.38 -10.00 -7.63
N ALA A 135 3.17 -11.30 -7.41
CA ALA A 135 4.11 -12.14 -6.68
C ALA A 135 4.10 -13.57 -7.23
N ASP A 136 5.27 -14.19 -7.40
CA ASP A 136 5.39 -15.54 -7.98
C ASP A 136 6.77 -16.18 -7.72
N TYR A 137 7.04 -17.37 -8.27
CA TYR A 137 8.29 -18.14 -8.10
C TYR A 137 9.57 -17.40 -8.49
N ASN A 138 9.49 -16.40 -9.37
CA ASN A 138 10.60 -15.54 -9.76
C ASN A 138 10.11 -14.17 -10.24
N LEU A 139 11.04 -13.24 -10.42
CA LEU A 139 10.73 -11.86 -10.77
C LEU A 139 10.05 -11.71 -12.14
N GLN A 140 10.41 -12.53 -13.12
CA GLN A 140 9.76 -12.49 -14.43
C GLN A 140 8.29 -12.86 -14.31
N GLU A 141 7.97 -13.93 -13.60
CA GLU A 141 6.60 -14.38 -13.40
C GLU A 141 5.78 -13.42 -12.54
N ALA A 142 6.38 -12.85 -11.50
CA ALA A 142 5.74 -11.84 -10.65
C ALA A 142 5.35 -10.58 -11.43
N ARG A 143 6.15 -10.19 -12.44
CA ARG A 143 5.90 -9.03 -13.31
C ARG A 143 4.81 -9.27 -14.34
N MET A 144 4.69 -10.50 -14.83
CA MET A 144 3.78 -10.85 -15.93
C MET A 144 2.34 -10.42 -15.63
N ALA A 145 1.69 -9.83 -16.63
CA ALA A 145 0.24 -9.68 -16.61
C ALA A 145 -0.45 -11.04 -16.52
N ARG A 146 -1.54 -11.14 -15.76
CA ARG A 146 -2.41 -12.33 -15.79
C ARG A 146 -3.67 -12.02 -16.58
N LEU A 147 -4.11 -13.01 -17.35
CA LEU A 147 -5.27 -12.90 -18.23
C LEU A 147 -6.44 -13.72 -17.67
N ARG A 148 -7.64 -13.15 -17.73
CA ARG A 148 -8.90 -13.82 -17.38
C ARG A 148 -9.89 -13.65 -18.52
N ALA A 149 -10.45 -14.77 -18.99
CA ALA A 149 -11.54 -14.72 -19.96
C ALA A 149 -12.86 -14.36 -19.25
N THR A 150 -13.62 -13.45 -19.85
CA THR A 150 -15.01 -13.14 -19.49
C THR A 150 -15.90 -13.39 -20.71
N PRO A 151 -17.23 -13.51 -20.55
CA PRO A 151 -18.13 -13.60 -21.70
C PRO A 151 -18.01 -12.44 -22.70
N LYS A 152 -17.54 -11.27 -22.25
CA LYS A 152 -17.45 -10.02 -23.03
C LYS A 152 -16.05 -9.74 -23.61
N GLY A 153 -15.04 -10.54 -23.25
CA GLY A 153 -13.67 -10.36 -23.71
C GLY A 153 -12.61 -10.81 -22.70
N THR A 154 -11.35 -10.61 -23.04
CA THR A 154 -10.22 -10.94 -22.16
C THR A 154 -9.84 -9.74 -21.31
N VAL A 155 -9.74 -9.93 -19.99
CA VAL A 155 -9.23 -8.94 -19.04
C VAL A 155 -7.79 -9.27 -18.69
N ALA A 156 -6.90 -8.29 -18.70
CA ALA A 156 -5.58 -8.39 -18.10
C ALA A 156 -5.50 -7.63 -16.78
N PHE A 157 -4.67 -8.12 -15.86
CA PHE A 157 -4.36 -7.45 -14.62
C PHE A 157 -2.85 -7.46 -14.34
N VAL A 158 -2.31 -6.33 -13.89
CA VAL A 158 -0.91 -6.16 -13.48
C VAL A 158 -0.89 -5.55 -12.08
N GLY A 159 -0.16 -6.18 -11.16
CA GLY A 159 0.01 -5.68 -9.79
C GLY A 159 1.47 -5.41 -9.47
N ALA A 160 1.73 -4.35 -8.71
CA ALA A 160 3.07 -3.96 -8.26
C ALA A 160 3.08 -3.55 -6.77
N TYR A 161 4.26 -3.44 -6.19
CA TYR A 161 4.48 -2.93 -4.84
C TYR A 161 5.50 -1.79 -4.85
N ALA A 162 5.12 -0.62 -4.33
CA ALA A 162 6.03 0.51 -4.16
C ALA A 162 6.92 0.29 -2.94
N LYS A 163 8.14 -0.18 -3.18
CA LYS A 163 9.10 -0.49 -2.12
C LYS A 163 10.08 0.65 -1.91
N THR A 164 9.96 1.29 -0.77
CA THR A 164 10.97 2.23 -0.30
C THR A 164 12.21 1.46 0.18
N GLU A 165 13.38 1.72 -0.40
CA GLU A 165 14.64 1.10 0.06
C GLU A 165 15.11 1.67 1.42
N ASP A 166 14.69 2.91 1.73
CA ASP A 166 15.02 3.66 2.95
C ASP A 166 13.80 3.80 3.87
N TYR A 167 13.65 2.91 4.85
CA TYR A 167 12.52 2.89 5.79
C TYR A 167 12.60 3.97 6.90
N SER A 168 13.40 5.02 6.71
CA SER A 168 13.44 6.17 7.61
C SER A 168 12.18 7.04 7.46
N GLN A 169 11.06 6.56 7.99
CA GLN A 169 10.07 7.49 8.52
C GLN A 169 10.73 8.27 9.67
N LEU A 170 10.35 9.54 9.84
CA LEU A 170 11.02 10.43 10.79
C LEU A 170 11.09 9.85 12.21
N TYR A 171 10.13 8.97 12.56
CA TYR A 171 10.21 8.07 13.71
C TYR A 171 9.85 6.63 13.35
N GLY A 172 10.68 5.72 13.85
CA GLY A 172 10.73 4.28 13.66
C GLY A 172 11.97 3.77 14.40
N LEU A 173 12.12 2.45 14.55
CA LEU A 173 13.27 1.89 15.27
C LEU A 173 14.58 2.39 14.60
N PRO A 174 15.49 3.06 15.33
CA PRO A 174 16.67 3.66 14.74
C PRO A 174 17.48 2.59 14.01
N ARG A 175 17.81 2.83 12.75
CA ARG A 175 18.57 1.85 11.96
C ARG A 175 20.07 2.00 12.16
N GLY A 176 20.71 0.89 12.51
CA GLY A 176 22.15 0.80 12.70
C GLY A 176 22.61 1.45 14.01
N HIS A 177 23.92 1.41 14.24
CA HIS A 177 24.51 1.96 15.46
C HIS A 177 24.30 3.48 15.57
N PRO A 178 24.20 4.03 16.80
CA PRO A 178 24.15 5.46 17.02
C PRO A 178 25.34 6.17 16.34
N VAL A 179 25.08 7.33 15.75
CA VAL A 179 26.13 8.17 15.15
C VAL A 179 26.71 9.07 16.25
N ILE A 180 28.01 8.94 16.50
CA ILE A 180 28.69 9.77 17.52
C ILE A 180 28.92 11.17 16.98
N VAL A 181 28.49 12.18 17.74
CA VAL A 181 28.58 13.59 17.36
C VAL A 181 29.15 14.45 18.48
N THR A 182 29.70 15.61 18.14
CA THR A 182 30.10 16.64 19.09
C THR A 182 28.89 17.37 19.68
N ALA A 183 29.06 18.08 20.80
CA ALA A 183 28.00 18.89 21.40
C ALA A 183 27.42 19.94 20.44
N THR A 184 28.27 20.57 19.61
CA THR A 184 27.84 21.53 18.59
C THR A 184 27.00 20.87 17.49
N GLN A 185 27.43 19.72 16.98
CA GLN A 185 26.68 18.96 15.99
C GLN A 185 25.35 18.44 16.55
N LEU A 186 25.31 18.02 17.82
CA LEU A 186 24.08 17.62 18.47
C LEU A 186 23.07 18.78 18.55
N GLN A 187 23.52 19.99 18.86
CA GLN A 187 22.66 21.18 18.85
C GLN A 187 22.14 21.52 17.44
N GLN A 188 22.97 21.36 16.40
CA GLN A 188 22.56 21.53 15.00
C GLN A 188 21.46 20.52 14.63
N LEU A 189 21.63 19.25 14.97
CA LEU A 189 20.64 18.20 14.72
C LEU A 189 19.32 18.43 15.47
N ARG A 190 19.37 18.92 16.71
CA ARG A 190 18.18 19.34 17.46
C ARG A 190 17.45 20.49 16.77
N ALA A 191 18.19 21.50 16.32
CA ALA A 191 17.60 22.61 15.56
C ALA A 191 16.97 22.14 14.24
N MET A 192 17.57 21.16 13.55
CA MET A 192 16.95 20.53 12.38
C MET A 192 15.63 19.86 12.74
N ARG A 193 15.60 19.03 13.80
CA ARG A 193 14.36 18.37 14.26
C ARG A 193 13.31 19.41 14.60
N ASP A 194 13.65 20.42 15.39
CA ASP A 194 12.71 21.45 15.82
C ASP A 194 12.13 22.23 14.63
N ALA A 195 12.93 22.45 13.58
CA ALA A 195 12.45 23.03 12.32
C ALA A 195 11.44 22.13 11.59
N LEU A 196 11.60 20.80 11.66
CA LEU A 196 10.61 19.86 11.11
C LEU A 196 9.32 19.87 11.96
N VAL A 197 9.45 19.86 13.29
CA VAL A 197 8.32 19.88 14.21
C VAL A 197 7.52 21.18 14.10
N ALA A 198 8.20 22.30 13.86
CA ALA A 198 7.54 23.58 13.62
C ALA A 198 6.60 23.53 12.40
N ARG A 199 6.86 22.65 11.42
CA ARG A 199 6.01 22.44 10.23
C ARG A 199 4.88 21.44 10.43
N SER A 200 4.77 20.78 11.59
CA SER A 200 3.73 19.77 11.85
C SER A 200 2.29 20.29 11.69
N HIS A 201 2.08 21.61 11.77
CA HIS A 201 0.78 22.24 11.54
C HIS A 201 0.34 22.24 10.06
N GLU A 202 1.26 21.94 9.12
CA GLU A 202 0.96 21.86 7.68
C GLU A 202 0.21 20.58 7.29
N VAL A 203 0.12 19.61 8.19
CA VAL A 203 -0.49 18.31 7.93
C VAL A 203 -1.57 17.99 8.97
N PRO A 204 -2.62 17.23 8.59
CA PRO A 204 -3.76 16.97 9.47
C PRO A 204 -3.46 15.96 10.59
N ASN A 205 -2.47 15.08 10.37
CA ASN A 205 -2.15 13.98 11.28
C ASN A 205 -0.64 13.94 11.55
N PRO A 206 -0.10 14.95 12.24
CA PRO A 206 1.33 15.01 12.50
C PRO A 206 1.79 13.83 13.37
N ILE A 207 3.04 13.44 13.21
CA ILE A 207 3.70 12.48 14.08
C ILE A 207 3.81 13.01 15.52
N ASP A 208 3.81 12.09 16.48
CA ASP A 208 4.23 12.38 17.84
C ASP A 208 5.76 12.46 17.91
N VAL A 209 6.29 13.51 18.54
CA VAL A 209 7.73 13.73 18.67
C VAL A 209 8.13 13.30 20.09
N PRO A 210 8.83 12.16 20.27
CA PRO A 210 9.26 11.74 21.58
C PRO A 210 10.29 12.73 22.16
N PRO A 211 10.36 12.88 23.49
CA PRO A 211 11.39 13.67 24.13
C PRO A 211 12.78 13.07 23.85
N ASP A 212 13.79 13.92 23.73
CA ASP A 212 15.16 13.47 23.64
C ASP A 212 15.60 12.72 24.90
N VAL A 213 16.35 11.63 24.71
CA VAL A 213 17.17 11.07 25.78
C VAL A 213 18.37 12.00 26.02
N HIS A 214 18.83 12.09 27.26
CA HIS A 214 19.95 12.96 27.60
C HIS A 214 21.19 12.67 26.73
N GLY A 215 21.76 13.71 26.12
CA GLY A 215 22.93 13.56 25.24
C GLY A 215 22.66 12.97 23.85
N SER A 216 21.40 12.81 23.43
CA SER A 216 21.06 12.31 22.10
C SER A 216 19.91 13.07 21.43
N VAL A 217 19.71 12.78 20.14
CA VAL A 217 18.56 13.20 19.32
C VAL A 217 18.24 12.14 18.27
N LEU A 218 16.96 11.81 18.12
CA LEU A 218 16.44 10.95 17.04
C LEU A 218 15.81 11.82 15.96
N ILE A 219 16.39 11.78 14.76
CA ILE A 219 15.94 12.52 13.58
C ILE A 219 16.30 11.73 12.32
N PHE A 220 15.47 11.81 11.27
CA PHE A 220 15.69 11.08 10.01
C PHE A 220 15.78 9.55 10.19
N GLY A 221 15.10 9.00 11.20
CA GLY A 221 15.20 7.57 11.54
C GLY A 221 16.59 7.13 12.06
N ARG A 222 17.43 8.08 12.49
CA ARG A 222 18.79 7.84 13.00
C ARG A 222 18.97 8.46 14.37
N LEU A 223 19.57 7.68 15.29
CA LEU A 223 19.98 8.17 16.60
C LEU A 223 21.37 8.78 16.51
N PHE A 224 21.51 10.04 16.92
CA PHE A 224 22.79 10.75 17.07
C PHE A 224 23.05 11.00 18.56
N GLN A 225 24.27 10.75 19.05
CA GLN A 225 24.59 10.86 20.49
C GLN A 225 26.01 11.36 20.75
N LEU A 226 26.25 11.91 21.94
CA LEU A 226 27.59 12.23 22.42
C LEU A 226 28.39 10.95 22.74
N ALA A 227 29.72 11.02 22.66
CA ALA A 227 30.60 9.89 22.99
C ALA A 227 30.41 9.35 24.42
N ASP A 228 30.10 10.24 25.36
CA ASP A 228 29.96 9.91 26.79
C ASP A 228 28.52 9.49 27.19
N GLY A 229 27.57 9.56 26.24
CA GLY A 229 26.15 9.20 26.45
C GLY A 229 25.82 7.74 26.16
N ALA A 230 26.83 6.88 26.07
CA ALA A 230 26.72 5.48 25.64
C ALA A 230 26.11 4.52 26.69
N GLU A 231 25.09 4.94 27.45
CA GLU A 231 24.22 3.96 28.07
C GLU A 231 23.29 3.41 26.99
N GLU A 232 23.64 2.24 26.43
CA GLU A 232 22.68 1.43 25.68
C GLU A 232 21.50 1.15 26.62
N THR A 233 20.41 1.91 26.45
CA THR A 233 19.22 1.69 27.26
C THR A 233 18.70 0.27 26.99
N ALA A 234 18.20 -0.40 28.01
CA ALA A 234 17.62 -1.75 27.87
C ALA A 234 16.53 -1.80 26.78
N GLU A 235 15.89 -0.67 26.52
CA GLU A 235 14.92 -0.46 25.44
C GLU A 235 15.56 -0.49 24.05
N ALA A 236 16.71 0.15 23.83
CA ALA A 236 17.43 0.11 22.56
C ALA A 236 17.87 -1.32 22.19
N ILE A 237 18.36 -2.09 23.16
CA ILE A 237 18.71 -3.51 22.99
C ILE A 237 17.46 -4.37 22.69
N SER A 238 16.35 -4.11 23.39
CA SER A 238 15.06 -4.79 23.15
C SER A 238 14.48 -4.48 21.76
N ILE A 239 14.60 -3.23 21.31
CA ILE A 239 14.24 -2.78 19.96
C ILE A 239 15.07 -3.52 18.90
N GLN A 240 16.39 -3.58 19.08
CA GLN A 240 17.29 -4.26 18.15
C GLN A 240 16.98 -5.76 18.06
N LYS A 241 16.79 -6.43 19.19
CA LYS A 241 16.39 -7.85 19.22
C LYS A 241 15.04 -8.10 18.54
N ARG A 242 14.07 -7.17 18.67
CA ARG A 242 12.77 -7.27 17.98
C ARG A 242 12.92 -7.13 16.46
N LEU A 243 13.81 -6.26 15.98
CA LEU A 243 14.12 -6.09 14.56
C LEU A 243 14.82 -7.30 13.97
N GLU A 244 15.86 -7.80 14.64
CA GLU A 244 16.64 -8.96 14.20
C GLU A 244 15.75 -10.21 14.11
N HIS A 245 14.83 -10.40 15.05
CA HIS A 245 13.85 -11.50 15.01
C HIS A 245 12.90 -11.43 13.80
N HIS A 246 12.30 -10.27 13.53
CA HIS A 246 11.37 -10.09 12.41
C HIS A 246 12.04 -10.23 11.03
N LEU A 247 13.32 -9.93 10.94
CA LEU A 247 14.09 -9.99 9.69
C LEU A 247 14.69 -11.38 9.45
N ASN A 248 15.06 -12.11 10.50
CA ASN A 248 15.76 -13.39 10.39
C ASN A 248 14.84 -14.63 10.41
N SER A 249 13.55 -14.49 10.76
CA SER A 249 12.59 -15.61 10.82
C SER A 249 12.07 -16.09 9.45
N ARG A 250 12.40 -15.39 8.36
CA ARG A 250 11.80 -15.59 7.03
C ARG A 250 12.47 -16.66 6.15
N GLY A 251 13.58 -17.24 6.59
CA GLY A 251 14.36 -18.22 5.81
C GLY A 251 14.95 -17.62 4.52
N THR A 252 15.38 -18.47 3.59
CA THR A 252 15.83 -18.01 2.26
C THR A 252 14.62 -17.78 1.35
N ILE A 253 14.48 -16.58 0.82
CA ILE A 253 13.40 -16.20 -0.12
C ILE A 253 13.94 -16.35 -1.55
N ALA A 254 13.38 -17.29 -2.31
CA ALA A 254 13.64 -17.51 -3.73
C ALA A 254 12.50 -16.99 -4.62
N THR A 255 11.29 -16.84 -4.06
CA THR A 255 10.17 -16.19 -4.74
C THR A 255 10.37 -14.67 -4.87
N ALA A 256 9.56 -13.99 -5.68
CA ALA A 256 9.71 -12.57 -5.95
C ALA A 256 8.39 -11.79 -5.93
N ILE A 257 8.52 -10.49 -5.66
CA ILE A 257 7.46 -9.50 -5.76
C ILE A 257 7.77 -8.57 -6.94
N ASN A 258 6.75 -8.15 -7.67
CA ASN A 258 6.86 -7.10 -8.68
C ASN A 258 7.05 -5.73 -8.01
N GLU A 259 8.27 -5.45 -7.59
CA GLU A 259 8.60 -4.22 -6.89
C GLU A 259 8.89 -3.07 -7.87
N LEU A 260 8.33 -1.90 -7.56
CA LEU A 260 8.82 -0.60 -8.00
C LEU A 260 9.68 -0.05 -6.87
N ARG A 261 11.00 -0.23 -6.96
CA ARG A 261 11.90 0.30 -5.92
C ARG A 261 11.98 1.81 -6.01
N LEU A 262 11.94 2.45 -4.85
CA LEU A 262 11.97 3.89 -4.69
C LEU A 262 13.20 4.27 -3.87
N LYS A 263 13.99 5.19 -4.42
CA LYS A 263 15.02 5.88 -3.65
C LYS A 263 14.41 7.15 -3.06
N VAL A 264 14.34 7.21 -1.74
CA VAL A 264 13.73 8.33 -1.01
C VAL A 264 14.80 9.32 -0.60
N ALA A 265 14.52 10.61 -0.69
CA ALA A 265 15.35 11.63 -0.10
C ALA A 265 14.55 12.50 0.87
N HIS A 266 15.13 12.75 2.05
CA HIS A 266 14.67 13.74 3.01
C HIS A 266 15.12 15.12 2.54
N SER A 267 14.15 16.00 2.33
CA SER A 267 14.46 17.39 2.02
C SER A 267 15.02 18.09 3.25
N VAL A 268 16.12 18.79 3.08
CA VAL A 268 16.78 19.62 4.09
C VAL A 268 17.16 20.95 3.45
N THR A 269 17.35 22.02 4.22
CA THR A 269 17.83 23.28 3.64
C THR A 269 19.29 23.13 3.17
N ALA A 270 19.76 24.03 2.30
CA ALA A 270 21.16 24.02 1.85
C ALA A 270 22.15 24.16 3.04
N GLU A 271 21.79 24.96 4.05
CA GLU A 271 22.57 25.10 5.28
C GLU A 271 22.59 23.79 6.08
N GLN A 272 21.42 23.16 6.27
CA GLN A 272 21.32 21.89 6.97
C GLN A 272 22.09 20.78 6.23
N LEU A 273 22.06 20.76 4.90
CA LEU A 273 22.84 19.82 4.10
C LEU A 273 24.35 20.00 4.33
N ALA A 274 24.84 21.24 4.41
CA ALA A 274 26.25 21.53 4.72
C ALA A 274 26.63 21.06 6.13
N GLN A 275 25.76 21.25 7.11
CA GLN A 275 25.95 20.73 8.48
C GLN A 275 26.01 19.18 8.48
N LEU A 276 25.09 18.51 7.77
CA LEU A 276 25.09 17.04 7.64
C LEU A 276 26.35 16.52 6.94
N ARG A 277 26.86 17.20 5.90
CA ARG A 277 28.14 16.85 5.25
C ARG A 277 29.31 16.94 6.22
N ALA A 278 29.36 18.00 7.03
CA ALA A 278 30.40 18.17 8.04
C ALA A 278 30.38 17.04 9.08
N ILE A 279 29.19 16.57 9.49
CA ILE A 279 29.04 15.41 10.39
C ILE A 279 29.45 14.11 9.67
N ALA A 280 29.13 13.97 8.39
CA ALA A 280 29.45 12.79 7.58
C ALA A 280 30.91 12.74 7.08
N HIS A 281 31.69 13.80 7.30
CA HIS A 281 33.02 13.99 6.71
C HIS A 281 33.02 13.89 5.17
N ASP A 282 31.98 14.41 4.53
CA ASP A 282 31.80 14.40 3.08
C ASP A 282 32.21 15.75 2.47
N GLU A 283 33.11 15.72 1.47
CA GLU A 283 33.62 16.91 0.76
C GLU A 283 32.84 17.25 -0.52
N GLY A 284 31.70 16.60 -0.77
CA GLY A 284 30.89 16.80 -1.95
C GLY A 284 30.23 18.19 -2.00
N THR A 285 30.00 18.70 -3.21
CA THR A 285 29.39 20.02 -3.44
C THR A 285 28.02 19.96 -4.12
N GLY A 286 27.47 18.75 -4.30
CA GLY A 286 26.16 18.55 -4.93
C GLY A 286 24.99 18.95 -4.02
N ASP A 287 23.77 18.86 -4.56
CA ASP A 287 22.52 19.09 -3.84
C ASP A 287 22.03 17.85 -3.06
N THR A 288 22.77 16.73 -3.10
CA THR A 288 22.41 15.50 -2.39
C THR A 288 23.55 14.95 -1.53
N LEU A 289 23.21 14.32 -0.41
CA LEU A 289 24.13 13.57 0.46
C LEU A 289 23.52 12.20 0.76
N ASP A 290 24.24 11.12 0.51
CA ASP A 290 23.90 9.77 0.98
C ASP A 290 24.79 9.47 2.22
N ALA A 291 24.23 9.48 3.43
CA ALA A 291 24.97 9.26 4.68
C ALA A 291 24.13 8.47 5.70
N TRP A 292 24.76 7.55 6.44
CA TRP A 292 24.11 6.73 7.46
C TRP A 292 22.88 5.95 6.95
N GLY A 293 22.91 5.52 5.69
CA GLY A 293 21.79 4.82 5.06
C GLY A 293 20.56 5.71 4.81
N VAL A 294 20.71 7.04 4.92
CA VAL A 294 19.69 8.04 4.62
C VAL A 294 20.19 8.90 3.46
N ARG A 295 19.29 9.24 2.54
CA ARG A 295 19.57 10.24 1.50
C ARG A 295 18.93 11.57 1.87
N PHE A 296 19.72 12.63 1.77
CA PHE A 296 19.32 14.01 1.95
C PHE A 296 19.36 14.74 0.63
N LYS A 297 18.45 15.69 0.43
CA LYS A 297 18.42 16.56 -0.75
C LYS A 297 18.15 18.00 -0.32
N ALA A 298 18.93 18.94 -0.86
CA ALA A 298 18.69 20.36 -0.64
C ALA A 298 17.34 20.78 -1.26
N ALA A 299 16.50 21.43 -0.47
CA ALA A 299 15.24 22.02 -0.89
C ALA A 299 14.97 23.33 -0.13
N PRO A 300 14.06 24.19 -0.62
CA PRO A 300 13.69 25.41 0.10
C PRO A 300 13.09 25.14 1.49
N ALA A 301 12.36 24.03 1.66
CA ALA A 301 11.68 23.68 2.89
C ALA A 301 12.04 22.24 3.33
N PRO A 302 12.40 22.01 4.61
CA PRO A 302 12.86 20.70 5.08
C PRO A 302 11.71 19.79 5.52
N GLY A 303 11.85 18.47 5.36
CA GLY A 303 10.84 17.49 5.80
C GLY A 303 9.88 17.01 4.72
N GLU A 304 10.05 17.47 3.48
CA GLU A 304 9.38 16.87 2.32
C GLU A 304 10.16 15.65 1.82
N TYR A 305 9.44 14.60 1.46
CA TYR A 305 10.01 13.45 0.78
C TYR A 305 10.02 13.66 -0.73
N THR A 306 11.14 13.33 -1.35
CA THR A 306 11.19 13.13 -2.79
C THR A 306 11.49 11.67 -3.10
N TYR A 307 10.87 11.15 -4.15
CA TYR A 307 10.94 9.74 -4.52
C TYR A 307 11.47 9.63 -5.95
N GLU A 308 12.56 8.89 -6.12
CA GLU A 308 13.08 8.51 -7.42
C GLU A 308 12.72 7.05 -7.70
N MET A 309 11.90 6.83 -8.74
CA MET A 309 11.56 5.48 -9.21
C MET A 309 12.77 4.81 -9.85
N ASN A 310 13.04 3.56 -9.49
CA ASN A 310 14.04 2.76 -10.16
C ASN A 310 13.66 2.60 -11.65
N ARG A 311 14.52 3.11 -12.54
CA ARG A 311 14.23 3.17 -13.98
C ARG A 311 14.04 1.79 -14.61
N GLN A 312 14.77 0.78 -14.15
CA GLN A 312 14.66 -0.57 -14.69
C GLN A 312 13.35 -1.22 -14.24
N ASP A 313 12.98 -1.07 -12.97
CA ASP A 313 11.71 -1.60 -12.47
C ASP A 313 10.52 -0.95 -13.19
N LEU A 314 10.53 0.39 -13.32
CA LEU A 314 9.51 1.13 -14.05
C LEU A 314 9.40 0.63 -15.49
N ARG A 315 10.53 0.49 -16.19
CA ARG A 315 10.55 0.02 -17.59
C ARG A 315 9.94 -1.38 -17.72
N GLU A 316 10.30 -2.33 -16.86
CA GLU A 316 9.78 -3.69 -16.96
C GLU A 316 8.30 -3.76 -16.57
N ILE A 317 7.84 -2.97 -15.60
CA ILE A 317 6.40 -2.86 -15.29
C ILE A 317 5.63 -2.32 -16.50
N LEU A 318 6.08 -1.21 -17.08
CA LEU A 318 5.41 -0.60 -18.24
C LEU A 318 5.42 -1.52 -19.47
N ARG A 319 6.48 -2.31 -19.64
CA ARG A 319 6.53 -3.36 -20.66
C ARG A 319 5.43 -4.40 -20.44
N GLU A 320 5.22 -4.87 -19.22
CA GLU A 320 4.16 -5.84 -18.93
C GLU A 320 2.76 -5.23 -19.06
N VAL A 321 2.59 -3.93 -18.79
CA VAL A 321 1.34 -3.21 -19.09
C VAL A 321 1.08 -3.15 -20.60
N ARG A 322 2.12 -2.89 -21.42
CA ARG A 322 1.99 -2.93 -22.89
C ARG A 322 1.65 -4.33 -23.38
N THR A 323 2.32 -5.36 -22.88
CA THR A 323 2.02 -6.77 -23.18
C THR A 323 0.58 -7.10 -22.80
N ALA A 324 0.14 -6.72 -21.59
CA ALA A 324 -1.23 -6.89 -21.13
C ALA A 324 -2.23 -6.31 -22.13
N LYS A 325 -2.01 -5.07 -22.55
CA LYS A 325 -2.88 -4.40 -23.52
C LYS A 325 -2.87 -5.05 -24.89
N GLN A 326 -1.76 -5.64 -25.33
CA GLN A 326 -1.67 -6.37 -26.60
C GLN A 326 -2.50 -7.66 -26.59
N PHE A 327 -2.55 -8.35 -25.45
CA PHE A 327 -3.17 -9.67 -25.33
C PHE A 327 -4.52 -9.67 -24.60
N SER A 328 -5.07 -8.49 -24.28
CA SER A 328 -6.38 -8.35 -23.64
C SER A 328 -7.23 -7.25 -24.26
N ASP A 329 -8.53 -7.30 -24.01
CA ASP A 329 -9.51 -6.33 -24.50
C ASP A 329 -9.75 -5.21 -23.48
N PHE A 330 -9.38 -5.45 -22.21
CA PHE A 330 -9.39 -4.50 -21.11
C PHE A 330 -8.19 -4.76 -20.19
N THR A 331 -7.46 -3.72 -19.76
CA THR A 331 -6.31 -3.86 -18.85
C THR A 331 -6.50 -3.06 -17.56
N GLY A 332 -6.54 -3.75 -16.42
CA GLY A 332 -6.45 -3.14 -15.10
C GLY A 332 -5.01 -3.13 -14.58
N VAL A 333 -4.63 -2.08 -13.85
CA VAL A 333 -3.34 -1.99 -13.16
C VAL A 333 -3.55 -1.56 -11.72
N THR A 334 -2.80 -2.17 -10.80
CA THR A 334 -2.83 -1.80 -9.39
C THR A 334 -1.44 -1.75 -8.77
N ILE A 335 -1.33 -1.01 -7.67
CA ILE A 335 -0.10 -0.92 -6.89
C ILE A 335 -0.42 -0.75 -5.41
N HIS A 336 0.34 -1.48 -4.59
CA HIS A 336 0.31 -1.34 -3.15
C HIS A 336 1.36 -0.29 -2.72
N TRP A 337 0.96 0.74 -1.95
CA TRP A 337 1.87 1.80 -1.53
C TRP A 337 1.53 2.43 -0.16
N HIS A 338 2.55 3.00 0.48
CA HIS A 338 2.46 3.61 1.82
C HIS A 338 3.14 4.99 1.93
N GLN A 339 3.58 5.53 0.79
CA GLN A 339 4.44 6.72 0.78
C GLN A 339 3.66 8.01 1.10
N ASN A 340 4.25 8.82 2.00
CA ASN A 340 3.78 10.15 2.42
C ASN A 340 4.55 11.26 1.67
N ARG A 341 4.01 12.47 1.60
CA ARG A 341 4.74 13.64 1.08
C ARG A 341 5.65 14.27 2.14
N PHE A 342 5.30 14.11 3.41
CA PHE A 342 6.00 14.75 4.52
C PHE A 342 6.48 13.73 5.54
N SER A 343 7.68 13.94 6.04
CA SER A 343 8.30 13.15 7.10
C SER A 343 7.62 13.31 8.45
N PHE A 344 7.00 14.47 8.67
CA PHE A 344 6.26 14.77 9.90
C PHE A 344 4.78 14.40 9.82
N GLN A 345 4.35 13.67 8.78
CA GLN A 345 3.01 13.09 8.68
C GLN A 345 3.01 11.64 9.15
N LYS A 346 2.00 11.24 9.94
CA LYS A 346 1.88 9.86 10.42
C LYS A 346 1.77 8.87 9.24
N TYR A 347 2.36 7.68 9.42
CA TYR A 347 2.30 6.57 8.47
C TYR A 347 0.90 6.40 7.90
N SER A 348 0.75 6.47 6.58
CA SER A 348 -0.52 6.18 5.90
C SER A 348 -1.68 7.17 6.11
N PHE A 349 -1.42 8.36 6.69
CA PHE A 349 -2.44 9.41 6.83
C PHE A 349 -2.30 10.55 5.81
N ASP A 350 -1.37 10.49 4.84
CA ASP A 350 -1.30 11.51 3.79
C ASP A 350 -2.32 11.22 2.68
N HIS A 351 -3.42 11.97 2.66
CA HIS A 351 -4.51 11.77 1.71
C HIS A 351 -4.23 12.28 0.29
N TYR A 352 -3.06 12.88 0.07
CA TYR A 352 -2.64 13.37 -1.25
C TYR A 352 -1.43 12.58 -1.75
N PRO A 353 -1.40 12.20 -3.03
CA PRO A 353 -0.31 11.42 -3.58
C PRO A 353 0.97 12.26 -3.75
N PRO A 354 2.15 11.74 -3.34
CA PRO A 354 3.42 12.27 -3.82
C PRO A 354 3.54 12.20 -5.34
N GLN A 355 4.36 13.08 -5.93
CA GLN A 355 4.45 13.23 -7.39
C GLN A 355 4.73 11.92 -8.14
N PHE A 356 5.59 11.04 -7.60
CA PHE A 356 5.89 9.76 -8.26
C PHE A 356 4.66 8.85 -8.42
N GLN A 357 3.66 8.94 -7.53
CA GLN A 357 2.43 8.16 -7.61
C GLN A 357 1.60 8.64 -8.81
N VAL A 358 1.53 9.96 -9.02
CA VAL A 358 0.88 10.58 -10.19
C VAL A 358 1.63 10.19 -11.46
N ASP A 359 2.95 10.35 -11.48
CA ASP A 359 3.79 10.02 -12.64
C ASP A 359 3.68 8.54 -13.01
N PHE A 360 3.66 7.64 -12.03
CA PHE A 360 3.48 6.21 -12.25
C PHE A 360 2.09 5.89 -12.81
N ALA A 361 1.03 6.43 -12.21
CA ALA A 361 -0.34 6.21 -12.65
C ALA A 361 -0.57 6.71 -14.09
N HIS A 362 -0.06 7.90 -14.42
CA HIS A 362 -0.09 8.43 -15.79
C HIS A 362 0.71 7.55 -16.75
N ALA A 363 1.91 7.12 -16.36
CA ALA A 363 2.74 6.26 -17.19
C ALA A 363 2.06 4.92 -17.51
N VAL A 364 1.35 4.29 -16.58
CA VAL A 364 0.64 3.01 -16.85
C VAL A 364 -0.59 3.22 -17.75
N ILE A 365 -1.37 4.30 -17.57
CA ILE A 365 -2.47 4.65 -18.47
C ILE A 365 -1.94 4.93 -19.88
N ASP A 366 -0.88 5.73 -20.00
CA ASP A 366 -0.20 6.01 -21.27
C ASP A 366 0.35 4.74 -21.93
N ASN A 367 0.60 3.70 -21.12
CA ASN A 367 1.06 2.40 -21.57
C ASN A 367 -0.03 1.35 -21.85
N GLY A 368 -1.30 1.70 -21.71
CA GLY A 368 -2.44 0.89 -22.17
C GLY A 368 -3.39 0.42 -21.08
N ALA A 369 -3.17 0.82 -19.82
CA ALA A 369 -4.14 0.57 -18.76
C ALA A 369 -5.45 1.32 -19.03
N ASP A 370 -6.57 0.63 -18.88
CA ASP A 370 -7.93 1.17 -18.99
C ASP A 370 -8.49 1.59 -17.62
N PHE A 371 -7.93 1.07 -16.53
CA PHE A 371 -8.34 1.33 -15.16
C PHE A 371 -7.16 1.20 -14.22
N PHE A 372 -7.01 2.15 -13.31
CA PHE A 372 -5.96 2.14 -12.29
C PHE A 372 -6.55 2.36 -10.90
N PHE A 373 -6.14 1.54 -9.94
CA PHE A 373 -6.45 1.77 -8.53
C PHE A 373 -5.28 1.37 -7.64
N ALA A 374 -5.03 2.13 -6.59
CA ALA A 374 -4.03 1.83 -5.59
C ALA A 374 -4.64 1.63 -4.20
N HIS A 375 -3.89 0.95 -3.36
CA HIS A 375 -4.31 0.49 -2.04
C HIS A 375 -3.06 0.37 -1.12
N GLY A 376 -3.20 -0.18 0.09
CA GLY A 376 -2.12 -0.28 1.08
C GLY A 376 -2.07 0.90 2.04
N VAL A 377 -2.34 2.12 1.59
CA VAL A 377 -2.30 3.31 2.47
C VAL A 377 -3.37 3.29 3.58
N HIS A 378 -4.23 2.26 3.65
CA HIS A 378 -5.27 2.07 4.68
C HIS A 378 -6.22 3.26 4.92
N THR A 379 -6.15 4.28 4.08
CA THR A 379 -6.97 5.49 4.11
C THR A 379 -7.34 5.88 2.68
N LEU A 380 -8.24 6.85 2.55
CA LEU A 380 -8.68 7.34 1.24
C LEU A 380 -7.68 8.36 0.68
N LYS A 381 -7.52 8.34 -0.65
CA LYS A 381 -6.86 9.40 -1.43
C LYS A 381 -7.76 9.85 -2.57
N GLY A 382 -7.36 10.94 -3.23
CA GLY A 382 -8.09 11.53 -4.34
C GLY A 382 -8.26 10.62 -5.56
N VAL A 383 -9.17 11.03 -6.44
CA VAL A 383 -9.50 10.37 -7.70
C VAL A 383 -9.26 11.33 -8.86
N GLU A 384 -8.78 10.80 -9.98
CA GLU A 384 -8.50 11.54 -11.21
C GLU A 384 -9.15 10.83 -12.42
N ILE A 385 -9.63 11.61 -13.38
CA ILE A 385 -9.93 11.12 -14.73
C ILE A 385 -8.83 11.61 -15.67
N TYR A 386 -7.90 10.73 -16.02
CA TYR A 386 -6.77 11.04 -16.90
C TYR A 386 -6.99 10.37 -18.26
N LYS A 387 -7.06 11.18 -19.33
CA LYS A 387 -7.33 10.70 -20.71
C LYS A 387 -8.58 9.82 -20.84
N GLY A 388 -9.63 10.16 -20.10
CA GLY A 388 -10.90 9.41 -20.07
C GLY A 388 -10.81 8.07 -19.32
N LYS A 389 -9.73 7.82 -18.57
CA LYS A 389 -9.53 6.63 -17.75
C LYS A 389 -9.52 6.98 -16.27
N PRO A 390 -10.16 6.19 -15.39
CA PRO A 390 -10.20 6.49 -13.97
C PRO A 390 -8.92 6.03 -13.26
N ILE A 391 -8.44 6.88 -12.36
CA ILE A 391 -7.29 6.65 -11.47
C ILE A 391 -7.76 6.87 -10.04
N PHE A 392 -7.70 5.82 -9.22
CA PHE A 392 -7.94 5.91 -7.77
C PHE A 392 -6.61 5.83 -7.03
N TYR A 393 -6.16 6.90 -6.39
CA TYR A 393 -4.84 6.92 -5.72
C TYR A 393 -4.81 6.15 -4.38
N GLY A 394 -5.98 5.78 -3.83
CA GLY A 394 -6.09 5.06 -2.57
C GLY A 394 -7.54 4.79 -2.23
N VAL A 395 -7.97 3.53 -2.29
CA VAL A 395 -9.34 3.10 -1.96
C VAL A 395 -9.50 2.55 -0.53
N SER A 396 -8.49 2.74 0.33
CA SER A 396 -8.44 2.26 1.71
C SER A 396 -8.54 0.73 1.85
N ASN A 397 -8.90 0.25 3.04
CA ASN A 397 -9.27 -1.14 3.31
C ASN A 397 -10.69 -1.43 2.82
N TYR A 398 -10.97 -2.67 2.43
CA TYR A 398 -12.35 -3.15 2.26
C TYR A 398 -12.78 -4.06 3.41
N ILE A 399 -11.88 -4.87 3.94
CA ILE A 399 -12.08 -5.67 5.15
C ILE A 399 -10.83 -5.50 6.00
N PHE A 400 -10.98 -5.22 7.31
CA PHE A 400 -9.85 -4.94 8.20
C PHE A 400 -10.06 -5.52 9.61
N GLN A 401 -10.01 -6.85 9.72
CA GLN A 401 -10.28 -7.59 10.96
C GLN A 401 -9.03 -7.71 11.85
N GLU A 402 -8.38 -6.59 12.18
CA GLU A 402 -7.11 -6.56 12.93
C GLU A 402 -7.20 -7.10 14.37
N GLN A 403 -8.35 -6.94 15.01
CA GLN A 403 -8.58 -7.32 16.40
C GLN A 403 -8.57 -8.84 16.62
N ILE A 404 -8.67 -9.63 15.54
CA ILE A 404 -8.60 -11.09 15.57
C ILE A 404 -7.38 -11.64 14.83
N PHE A 405 -6.38 -10.80 14.57
CA PHE A 405 -5.06 -11.28 14.19
C PHE A 405 -4.59 -12.29 15.23
N ARG A 406 -3.84 -13.31 14.79
CA ARG A 406 -3.17 -14.20 15.74
C ARG A 406 -2.32 -13.33 16.67
N SER A 407 -2.79 -13.18 17.92
CA SER A 407 -2.06 -12.48 18.97
C SER A 407 -0.68 -13.12 19.12
N TRP A 408 0.29 -12.37 19.68
CA TRP A 408 1.67 -12.76 20.03
C TRP A 408 1.92 -14.17 20.62
N ARG A 409 0.86 -14.92 20.94
CA ARG A 409 0.89 -16.24 21.58
C ARG A 409 1.58 -17.33 20.75
N ASP A 410 1.79 -17.11 19.46
CA ASP A 410 2.43 -18.06 18.53
C ASP A 410 3.78 -17.55 17.96
N ASP A 411 4.47 -16.63 18.65
CA ASP A 411 5.89 -16.42 18.36
C ASP A 411 6.61 -17.69 18.86
N ALA A 412 6.79 -18.67 17.98
CA ALA A 412 7.11 -20.07 18.33
C ALA A 412 8.39 -20.23 19.18
N GLU A 413 9.20 -19.18 19.27
CA GLU A 413 10.45 -19.13 20.04
C GLU A 413 10.32 -18.38 21.39
N ARG A 414 9.17 -17.80 21.70
CA ARG A 414 8.94 -17.10 22.97
C ARG A 414 8.02 -17.89 23.88
N PRO A 415 8.41 -18.15 25.15
CA PRO A 415 7.48 -18.67 26.13
C PRO A 415 6.29 -17.70 26.26
N PRO A 416 5.06 -18.21 26.43
CA PRO A 416 3.90 -17.36 26.62
C PRO A 416 4.15 -16.43 27.82
N VAL A 417 4.14 -15.13 27.57
CA VAL A 417 4.26 -14.13 28.64
C VAL A 417 2.91 -14.06 29.35
N PRO A 418 2.84 -14.18 30.68
CA PRO A 418 1.62 -13.92 31.42
C PRO A 418 1.11 -12.51 31.10
N LEU A 419 -0.17 -12.39 30.75
CA LEU A 419 -0.78 -11.07 30.55
C LEU A 419 -0.99 -10.44 31.93
N GLU A 420 -0.27 -9.35 32.20
CA GLU A 420 -0.50 -8.47 33.34
C GLU A 420 -1.39 -7.31 32.89
N GLY A 421 -2.48 -7.05 33.63
CA GLY A 421 -3.45 -6.01 33.28
C GLY A 421 -4.86 -6.37 33.73
N PRO A 422 -5.81 -5.42 33.66
CA PRO A 422 -7.21 -5.72 33.98
C PRO A 422 -7.78 -6.69 32.95
N LEU A 423 -8.76 -7.54 33.30
CA LEU A 423 -9.40 -8.49 32.36
C LEU A 423 -10.17 -7.79 31.22
N LEU A 424 -10.64 -6.58 31.49
CA LEU A 424 -11.24 -5.64 30.55
C LEU A 424 -10.43 -4.36 30.67
N GLY A 425 -9.87 -3.83 29.59
CA GLY A 425 -8.88 -2.73 29.63
C GLY A 425 -8.96 -1.80 28.43
N GLU A 426 -8.06 -0.81 28.37
CA GLU A 426 -8.06 0.31 27.42
C GLU A 426 -7.65 -0.06 25.96
N GLY A 427 -7.97 -1.27 25.49
CA GLY A 427 -7.77 -1.68 24.09
C GLY A 427 -6.35 -2.10 23.70
N GLU A 428 -5.28 -1.50 24.25
CA GLU A 428 -3.90 -1.76 23.79
C GLU A 428 -3.28 -3.08 24.29
N ILE A 429 -3.57 -3.49 25.54
CA ILE A 429 -2.90 -4.65 26.18
C ILE A 429 -3.66 -5.96 25.95
N ASN A 430 -5.00 -5.88 25.87
CA ASN A 430 -5.86 -7.07 25.77
C ASN A 430 -6.56 -7.27 24.42
N GLU A 431 -6.73 -6.21 23.61
CA GLU A 431 -7.68 -6.25 22.48
C GLU A 431 -7.06 -5.96 21.11
N SER A 432 -6.04 -5.09 20.99
CA SER A 432 -5.33 -4.86 19.73
C SER A 432 -3.95 -4.20 19.92
N ARG A 433 -2.87 -4.95 19.65
CA ARG A 433 -1.50 -4.39 19.49
C ARG A 433 -1.45 -3.27 18.44
N TRP A 434 -2.40 -3.30 17.51
CA TRP A 434 -2.47 -2.40 16.38
C TRP A 434 -3.57 -1.35 16.56
N ALA A 435 -4.05 -1.11 17.79
CA ALA A 435 -5.12 -0.14 18.08
C ALA A 435 -4.87 1.26 17.49
N TRP A 436 -3.62 1.64 17.22
CA TRP A 436 -3.29 2.88 16.52
C TRP A 436 -3.79 2.93 15.05
N LEU A 437 -4.10 1.79 14.44
CA LEU A 437 -4.75 1.63 13.13
C LEU A 437 -6.29 1.70 13.24
N SER A 438 -6.87 1.60 14.43
CA SER A 438 -8.31 1.80 14.68
C SER A 438 -8.71 3.28 14.71
N ARG A 439 -7.99 4.15 13.98
CA ARG A 439 -8.35 5.56 13.79
C ARG A 439 -9.50 5.71 12.81
N ARG A 440 -10.31 6.75 12.98
CA ARG A 440 -11.55 6.94 12.21
C ARG A 440 -11.32 6.90 10.71
N GLU A 441 -10.22 7.49 10.22
CA GLU A 441 -9.86 7.54 8.80
C GLU A 441 -9.57 6.16 8.21
N ASN A 442 -9.02 5.24 9.01
CA ASN A 442 -8.72 3.86 8.59
C ASN A 442 -9.97 2.97 8.52
N LEU A 443 -11.04 3.40 9.18
CA LEU A 443 -12.33 2.70 9.19
C LEU A 443 -13.25 3.11 8.04
N LYS A 444 -12.79 4.03 7.19
CA LYS A 444 -13.48 4.45 5.96
C LYS A 444 -13.03 3.54 4.83
N ALA A 445 -13.99 2.97 4.10
CA ALA A 445 -13.75 2.07 2.99
C ALA A 445 -14.48 2.55 1.73
N LEU A 446 -13.93 2.23 0.55
CA LEU A 446 -14.52 2.62 -0.72
C LEU A 446 -14.58 1.44 -1.69
N LEU A 447 -15.79 1.08 -2.12
CA LEU A 447 -16.01 0.23 -3.28
C LEU A 447 -16.24 1.12 -4.49
N VAL A 448 -15.49 0.90 -5.56
CA VAL A 448 -15.57 1.72 -6.78
C VAL A 448 -16.07 0.89 -7.94
N THR A 449 -16.89 1.50 -8.80
CA THR A 449 -17.32 0.87 -10.06
C THR A 449 -17.04 1.78 -11.23
N ALA A 450 -16.61 1.19 -12.35
CA ALA A 450 -16.42 1.88 -13.62
C ALA A 450 -17.19 1.13 -14.71
N GLN A 451 -18.16 1.79 -15.32
CA GLN A 451 -18.97 1.28 -16.41
C GLN A 451 -18.44 1.81 -17.73
N TYR A 452 -18.31 0.91 -18.71
CA TYR A 452 -17.94 1.22 -20.07
C TYR A 452 -19.08 0.86 -21.02
N LYS A 453 -19.29 1.70 -22.03
CA LYS A 453 -20.23 1.49 -23.15
C LYS A 453 -19.51 1.78 -24.45
N GLU A 454 -19.62 0.87 -25.42
CA GLU A 454 -18.91 0.95 -26.71
C GLU A 454 -17.39 1.15 -26.58
N ALA A 455 -16.80 0.62 -25.50
CA ALA A 455 -15.39 0.79 -25.07
C ALA A 455 -15.00 2.18 -24.52
N VAL A 456 -15.97 3.04 -24.18
CA VAL A 456 -15.75 4.35 -23.58
C VAL A 456 -16.27 4.35 -22.14
N LEU A 457 -15.52 4.95 -21.22
CA LEU A 457 -15.95 5.12 -19.83
C LEU A 457 -17.22 5.99 -19.80
N SER A 458 -18.31 5.44 -19.29
CA SER A 458 -19.63 6.09 -19.27
C SER A 458 -20.09 6.50 -17.88
N GLU A 459 -19.62 5.81 -16.84
CA GLU A 459 -20.00 6.11 -15.45
C GLU A 459 -18.94 5.62 -14.48
N VAL A 460 -18.69 6.40 -13.42
CA VAL A 460 -17.91 5.96 -12.27
C VAL A 460 -18.70 6.27 -11.00
N LEU A 461 -18.97 5.24 -10.20
CA LEU A 461 -19.68 5.36 -8.93
C LEU A 461 -18.79 4.95 -7.76
N LEU A 462 -18.98 5.65 -6.65
CA LEU A 462 -18.25 5.51 -5.40
C LEU A 462 -19.25 5.09 -4.31
N TYR A 463 -19.08 3.88 -3.79
CA TYR A 463 -19.94 3.31 -2.76
C TYR A 463 -19.15 3.26 -1.43
N PRO A 464 -19.47 4.14 -0.48
CA PRO A 464 -18.81 4.13 0.82
C PRO A 464 -19.20 2.88 1.62
N ALA A 465 -18.26 2.39 2.40
CA ALA A 465 -18.44 1.35 3.40
C ALA A 465 -17.75 1.79 4.71
N GLU A 466 -18.23 1.28 5.85
CA GLU A 466 -17.62 1.56 7.15
C GLU A 466 -17.20 0.29 7.89
N LEU A 467 -16.08 0.38 8.60
CA LEU A 467 -15.40 -0.73 9.26
C LEU A 467 -15.46 -0.66 10.80
N GLY A 468 -16.39 0.10 11.36
CA GLY A 468 -16.58 0.25 12.81
C GLY A 468 -16.66 1.71 13.23
N ILE A 469 -17.06 2.59 12.31
CA ILE A 469 -17.32 3.99 12.58
C ILE A 469 -18.57 4.13 13.44
N VAL A 470 -19.59 3.34 13.12
CA VAL A 470 -20.81 3.23 13.92
C VAL A 470 -20.58 2.18 14.99
N ASP A 471 -20.89 2.53 16.24
CA ASP A 471 -20.67 1.66 17.39
C ASP A 471 -21.34 0.30 17.23
N ARG A 472 -20.57 -0.76 17.48
CA ARG A 472 -20.97 -2.15 17.29
C ARG A 472 -20.02 -3.10 18.04
N PRO A 473 -20.44 -4.35 18.30
CA PRO A 473 -19.58 -5.31 19.00
C PRO A 473 -18.25 -5.56 18.29
N SER A 474 -17.19 -5.84 19.05
CA SER A 474 -15.83 -6.10 18.52
C SER A 474 -15.77 -7.28 17.53
N SER A 475 -16.74 -8.20 17.59
CA SER A 475 -16.90 -9.30 16.63
C SER A 475 -17.32 -8.85 15.21
N GLU A 476 -17.77 -7.60 15.08
CA GLU A 476 -18.15 -6.96 13.81
C GLU A 476 -17.21 -5.82 13.41
N PHE A 477 -16.30 -5.41 14.28
CA PHE A 477 -15.25 -4.45 13.94
C PHE A 477 -14.43 -4.97 12.73
N GLY A 478 -14.01 -4.07 11.83
CA GLY A 478 -13.30 -4.47 10.61
C GLY A 478 -14.15 -5.15 9.54
N THR A 479 -15.43 -5.45 9.80
CA THR A 479 -16.35 -6.04 8.81
C THR A 479 -17.08 -4.93 8.05
N PRO A 480 -17.00 -4.86 6.71
CA PRO A 480 -17.65 -3.78 5.96
C PRO A 480 -19.17 -3.87 6.07
N LYS A 481 -19.78 -2.74 6.40
CA LYS A 481 -21.21 -2.52 6.27
C LYS A 481 -21.48 -1.27 5.45
N ARG A 482 -22.62 -1.25 4.77
CA ARG A 482 -23.17 -0.04 4.20
C ARG A 482 -23.37 0.99 5.33
N PRO A 483 -22.85 2.21 5.19
CA PRO A 483 -22.92 3.22 6.24
C PRO A 483 -24.30 3.87 6.31
N THR A 484 -24.56 4.60 7.40
CA THR A 484 -25.65 5.58 7.45
C THR A 484 -25.41 6.68 6.40
N LEU A 485 -26.45 7.44 6.02
CA LEU A 485 -26.28 8.54 5.07
C LEU A 485 -25.30 9.63 5.55
N GLU A 486 -25.23 9.87 6.85
CA GLU A 486 -24.29 10.82 7.46
C GLU A 486 -22.84 10.36 7.28
N VAL A 487 -22.55 9.09 7.63
CA VAL A 487 -21.20 8.52 7.45
C VAL A 487 -20.86 8.38 5.97
N ALA A 488 -21.83 8.05 5.11
CA ALA A 488 -21.67 8.03 3.67
C ALA A 488 -21.26 9.41 3.14
N GLN A 489 -21.94 10.47 3.59
CA GLN A 489 -21.66 11.85 3.21
C GLN A 489 -20.25 12.24 3.64
N GLU A 490 -19.87 11.98 4.89
CA GLU A 490 -18.51 12.25 5.41
C GLU A 490 -17.43 11.59 4.54
N ILE A 491 -17.58 10.28 4.26
CA ILE A 491 -16.62 9.53 3.45
C ILE A 491 -16.51 10.12 2.04
N LEU A 492 -17.63 10.49 1.42
CA LEU A 492 -17.64 11.00 0.05
C LEU A 492 -17.14 12.45 -0.02
N GLU A 493 -17.36 13.27 1.00
CA GLU A 493 -16.81 14.63 1.12
C GLU A 493 -15.28 14.61 1.26
N ASP A 494 -14.73 13.65 2.00
CA ASP A 494 -13.28 13.41 2.02
C ASP A 494 -12.74 13.12 0.60
N VAL A 495 -13.40 12.23 -0.15
CA VAL A 495 -13.00 11.92 -1.53
C VAL A 495 -13.12 13.15 -2.43
N VAL A 496 -14.16 13.98 -2.28
CA VAL A 496 -14.29 15.27 -2.98
C VAL A 496 -13.11 16.18 -2.66
N GLU A 497 -12.76 16.35 -1.40
CA GLU A 497 -11.65 17.19 -0.94
C GLU A 497 -10.32 16.72 -1.56
N TYR A 498 -10.00 15.43 -1.40
CA TYR A 498 -8.73 14.86 -1.84
C TYR A 498 -8.60 14.84 -3.36
N SER A 499 -9.71 14.94 -4.09
CA SER A 499 -9.73 14.97 -5.56
C SER A 499 -9.59 16.37 -6.16
N LYS A 500 -9.65 17.44 -5.36
CA LYS A 500 -9.52 18.83 -5.84
C LYS A 500 -8.26 19.11 -6.67
N PRO A 501 -7.06 18.60 -6.31
CA PRO A 501 -5.84 18.87 -7.09
C PRO A 501 -5.91 18.37 -8.54
N PHE A 502 -6.78 17.40 -8.83
CA PHE A 502 -6.97 16.81 -10.15
C PHE A 502 -8.14 17.44 -10.92
N GLY A 503 -8.87 18.38 -10.33
CA GLY A 503 -10.04 19.01 -10.93
C GLY A 503 -11.26 18.09 -11.09
N THR A 504 -11.22 16.89 -10.50
CA THR A 504 -12.31 15.92 -10.56
C THR A 504 -13.53 16.43 -9.79
N LYS A 505 -14.68 16.43 -10.46
CA LYS A 505 -15.97 16.79 -9.84
C LYS A 505 -16.73 15.54 -9.48
N ILE A 506 -17.25 15.48 -8.25
CA ILE A 506 -18.03 14.36 -7.74
C ILE A 506 -19.34 14.92 -7.19
N THR A 507 -20.46 14.37 -7.66
CA THR A 507 -21.81 14.65 -7.12
C THR A 507 -22.20 13.55 -6.16
N ILE A 508 -22.84 13.90 -5.04
CA ILE A 508 -23.28 12.92 -4.04
C ILE A 508 -24.81 12.86 -4.04
N GLU A 509 -25.36 11.68 -4.29
CA GLU A 509 -26.80 11.43 -4.31
C GLU A 509 -27.12 10.16 -3.52
N ASN A 510 -27.98 10.27 -2.51
CA ASN A 510 -28.44 9.14 -1.67
C ASN A 510 -27.29 8.27 -1.10
N GLY A 511 -26.20 8.90 -0.67
CA GLY A 511 -25.03 8.19 -0.11
C GLY A 511 -24.15 7.50 -1.14
N VAL A 512 -24.30 7.82 -2.43
CA VAL A 512 -23.44 7.33 -3.52
C VAL A 512 -22.78 8.52 -4.20
N GLY A 513 -21.47 8.45 -4.38
CA GLY A 513 -20.71 9.43 -5.16
C GLY A 513 -20.73 9.07 -6.65
N LYS A 514 -20.91 10.06 -7.52
CA LYS A 514 -20.81 9.90 -8.97
C LYS A 514 -19.80 10.89 -9.54
N ILE A 515 -18.81 10.40 -10.26
CA ILE A 515 -17.83 11.27 -10.91
C ILE A 515 -18.44 11.87 -12.17
N VAL A 516 -18.32 13.19 -12.33
CA VAL A 516 -18.73 13.90 -13.53
C VAL A 516 -17.65 13.72 -14.59
N LEU A 517 -17.95 12.93 -15.62
CA LEU A 517 -17.08 12.76 -16.77
C LEU A 517 -17.23 13.98 -17.70
N LEU A 518 -16.10 14.62 -18.00
CA LEU A 518 -16.05 15.69 -18.99
C LEU A 518 -15.90 15.03 -20.36
N ASN A 519 -16.93 15.16 -21.20
CA ASN A 519 -16.92 14.67 -22.58
C ASN A 519 -15.95 15.45 -23.47
#